data_AF-A0A1C4VSP4-F1
#
_entry.id   AF-A0A1C4VSP4-F1
#
_cell.length_a   1.000
_cell.length_b   1.000
_cell.length_c   1.000
_cell.angle_alpha   90.00
_cell.angle_beta   90.00
_cell.angle_gamma   90.00
#
_symmetry.space_group_name_H-M   'P 1'
#
loop_
_entity.id
_entity.type
_entity.pdbx_description
1 polymer ?
#
loop_
_entity_poly.entity_id
_entity_poly.type
_entity_poly.pdbx_seq_one_letter_code
_entity_poly.pdbx_strand_id
1 'polypeptide(L)' 'MGWDECLTELLVQLGDHDLVAMVKMDGERERGRWTVLVSGKPLDGEFVRWDGDDLDAGLSLVLTKLQERVPGLLD' A
#
# COMPACT_ATOMS: atom_id res chain seq x y z
N MET A 1 -0.40 3.39 -19.45
CA MET A 1 -0.17 4.18 -18.22
C MET A 1 1.16 3.74 -17.65
N GLY A 2 1.98 4.71 -17.25
CA GLY A 2 3.20 4.41 -16.50
C GLY A 2 2.84 3.92 -15.10
N TRP A 3 3.72 3.13 -14.49
CA TRP A 3 3.54 2.65 -13.11
C TRP A 3 3.35 3.82 -12.12
N ASP A 4 3.97 4.97 -12.42
CA ASP A 4 3.86 6.22 -11.65
C ASP A 4 2.45 6.83 -11.65
N GLU A 5 1.71 6.76 -12.77
CA GLU A 5 0.34 7.28 -12.85
C GLU A 5 -0.61 6.41 -12.02
N CYS A 6 -0.49 5.09 -12.15
CA CYS A 6 -1.29 4.12 -11.41
C CYS A 6 -1.05 4.23 -9.89
N LEU A 7 0.21 4.38 -9.47
CA LEU A 7 0.54 4.58 -8.06
C LEU A 7 0.00 5.91 -7.53
N THR A 8 0.05 6.97 -8.34
CA THR A 8 -0.47 8.29 -7.94
C THR A 8 -1.98 8.25 -7.72
N GLU A 9 -2.74 7.64 -8.65
CA GLU A 9 -4.19 7.46 -8.51
C GLU A 9 -4.54 6.65 -7.26
N LEU A 10 -3.82 5.55 -7.01
CA LEU A 10 -4.02 4.75 -5.80
C LEU A 10 -3.77 5.57 -4.53
N LEU A 11 -2.71 6.38 -4.49
CA LEU A 11 -2.41 7.21 -3.32
C LEU A 11 -3.50 8.27 -3.07
N VAL A 12 -4.09 8.82 -4.13
CA VAL A 12 -5.24 9.74 -4.03
C VAL A 12 -6.45 9.02 -3.44
N GLN A 13 -6.81 7.85 -3.97
CA GLN A 13 -7.93 7.07 -3.46
C GLN A 13 -7.75 6.70 -1.99
N LEU A 14 -6.55 6.26 -1.58
CA LEU A 14 -6.27 6.01 -0.18
C LEU A 14 -6.45 7.27 0.69
N GLY A 15 -6.01 8.43 0.18
CA GLY A 15 -6.17 9.73 0.84
C GLY A 15 -7.64 10.11 1.07
N ASP A 16 -8.52 9.84 0.10
CA ASP A 16 -9.96 10.10 0.20
C ASP A 16 -10.64 9.28 1.32
N HIS A 17 -9.99 8.21 1.77
CA HIS A 17 -10.46 7.33 2.84
C HIS A 17 -9.68 7.48 4.16
N ASP A 18 -9.01 8.62 4.40
CA ASP A 18 -8.19 8.87 5.59
C ASP A 18 -7.05 7.83 5.78
N LEU A 19 -6.54 7.25 4.68
CA LEU A 19 -5.40 6.34 4.68
C LEU A 19 -4.17 7.01 4.08
N VAL A 20 -2.99 6.58 4.54
CA VAL A 20 -1.69 6.94 3.96
C VAL A 20 -0.90 5.69 3.69
N ALA A 21 -0.26 5.63 2.52
CA ALA A 21 0.63 4.56 2.14
C ALA A 21 2.08 5.05 1.98
N MET A 22 3.01 4.20 2.40
CA MET A 22 4.43 4.35 2.17
C MET A 22 4.93 3.13 1.40
N VAL A 23 5.50 3.37 0.23
CA VAL A 23 6.21 2.36 -0.56
C VAL A 23 7.68 2.73 -0.56
N LYS A 24 8.53 1.82 -0.08
CA LYS A 24 9.98 2.02 0.02
C LYS A 24 10.71 0.83 -0.56
N MET A 25 11.68 1.07 -1.44
CA MET A 25 12.70 0.07 -1.76
C MET A 25 13.76 0.07 -0.66
N ASP A 26 14.02 -1.07 -0.03
CA ASP A 26 14.98 -1.18 1.07
C ASP A 26 16.41 -1.38 0.56
N GLY A 27 16.91 -0.39 -0.19
CA GLY A 27 18.21 -0.43 -0.87
C GLY A 27 19.44 -0.47 0.04
N GLU A 28 19.28 -0.20 1.34
CA GLU A 28 20.40 -0.17 2.31
C GLU A 28 20.64 -1.52 2.99
N ARG A 29 19.63 -2.39 3.09
CA ARG A 29 19.72 -3.66 3.83
C ARG A 29 19.76 -4.87 2.90
N GLU A 30 18.86 -4.93 1.92
CA GLU A 30 18.77 -6.02 0.94
C GLU A 30 18.33 -5.43 -0.40
N ARG A 31 19.25 -5.39 -1.38
CA ARG A 31 18.92 -4.90 -2.73
C ARG A 31 17.77 -5.70 -3.32
N GLY A 32 16.77 -5.00 -3.88
CA GLY A 32 15.62 -5.63 -4.53
C GLY A 32 14.46 -5.95 -3.59
N ARG A 33 14.55 -5.61 -2.30
CA ARG A 33 13.42 -5.76 -1.37
C ARG A 33 12.63 -4.45 -1.26
N TRP A 34 11.34 -4.60 -1.01
CA TRP A 34 10.38 -3.54 -0.85
C TRP A 34 9.65 -3.68 0.48
N THR A 35 9.25 -2.55 1.03
CA THR A 35 8.30 -2.44 2.13
C THR A 35 7.12 -1.61 1.64
N VAL A 36 5.92 -2.15 1.79
CA VAL A 36 4.66 -1.43 1.64
C VAL A 36 4.00 -1.35 3.00
N LEU A 37 3.67 -0.15 3.44
CA LEU A 37 3.00 0.11 4.71
C LEU A 37 1.81 1.02 4.47
N VAL A 38 0.64 0.64 4.95
CA VAL A 38 -0.56 1.47 4.93
C VAL A 38 -1.08 1.62 6.35
N SER A 39 -1.37 2.86 6.73
CA SER A 39 -1.90 3.23 8.03
C SER A 39 -2.97 4.29 7.86
N GLY A 40 -3.82 4.47 8.86
CA GLY A 40 -4.80 5.54 8.85
C GLY A 40 -5.95 5.27 9.80
N LYS A 41 -6.87 6.22 9.89
CA LYS A 41 -7.97 6.19 10.85
C LYS A 41 -8.88 4.95 10.71
N PRO A 42 -9.21 4.46 9.50
CA PRO A 42 -10.03 3.24 9.35
C PRO A 42 -9.38 1.97 9.89
N LEU A 43 -8.07 1.97 10.13
CA LEU A 43 -7.34 0.80 10.63
C LEU A 43 -7.23 0.78 12.17
N ASP A 44 -7.85 1.73 12.88
CA ASP A 44 -7.92 1.77 14.35
C ASP A 44 -6.55 1.63 15.05
N GLY A 45 -5.54 2.34 14.54
CA GLY A 45 -4.17 2.31 15.07
C GLY A 45 -3.32 1.12 14.60
N GLU A 46 -3.92 0.15 13.92
CA GLU A 46 -3.18 -0.91 13.22
C GLU A 46 -2.64 -0.43 11.86
N PHE A 47 -1.76 -1.22 11.28
CA PHE A 47 -1.26 -1.00 9.92
C PHE A 47 -1.30 -2.28 9.10
N VAL A 48 -1.48 -2.13 7.79
CA VAL A 48 -1.26 -3.21 6.82
C VAL A 48 0.17 -3.07 6.32
N ARG A 49 0.98 -4.09 6.56
CA ARG A 49 2.38 -4.13 6.13
C ARG A 49 2.65 -5.36 5.28
N TRP A 50 3.48 -5.16 4.27
CA TRP A 50 4.09 -6.22 3.48
C TRP A 50 5.56 -5.90 3.23
N ASP A 51 6.40 -6.92 3.25
CA ASP A 51 7.80 -6.86 2.88
C ASP A 51 8.11 -8.03 1.93
N GLY A 52 8.83 -7.77 0.83
CA GLY A 52 9.18 -8.82 -0.14
C GLY A 52 9.90 -8.26 -1.36
N ASP A 53 10.14 -9.10 -2.36
CA ASP A 53 10.95 -8.79 -3.55
C ASP A 53 10.12 -8.45 -4.80
N ASP A 54 8.85 -8.85 -4.82
CA ASP A 54 7.89 -8.53 -5.89
C ASP A 54 6.89 -7.45 -5.44
N LEU A 55 7.13 -6.22 -5.88
CA LEU A 55 6.32 -5.07 -5.49
C LEU A 55 4.87 -5.15 -5.99
N ASP A 56 4.63 -5.67 -7.20
CA ASP A 56 3.29 -5.74 -7.77
C ASP A 56 2.45 -6.80 -7.01
N ALA A 57 3.06 -7.93 -6.68
CA ALA A 57 2.43 -8.94 -5.82
C ALA A 57 2.18 -8.38 -4.40
N GLY A 58 3.14 -7.62 -3.87
CA GLY A 58 3.02 -6.98 -2.56
C GLY A 58 1.90 -5.96 -2.49
N LEU A 59 1.79 -5.07 -3.49
CA LEU A 59 0.70 -4.10 -3.60
C LEU A 59 -0.65 -4.81 -3.71
N SER A 60 -0.76 -5.83 -4.56
CA SER A 60 -1.99 -6.62 -4.70
C SER A 60 -2.44 -7.22 -3.37
N LEU A 61 -1.52 -7.81 -2.60
CA LEU A 61 -1.81 -8.37 -1.27
C LEU A 61 -2.22 -7.30 -0.25
N VAL A 62 -1.58 -6.14 -0.27
CA VAL A 62 -1.91 -5.02 0.62
C VAL A 62 -3.32 -4.51 0.31
N LEU A 63 -3.67 -4.33 -0.96
CA LEU A 63 -5.00 -3.87 -1.38
C LEU A 63 -6.09 -4.86 -0.97
N THR A 64 -5.89 -6.16 -1.19
CA THR A 64 -6.85 -7.18 -0.72
C THR A 64 -7.06 -7.11 0.80
N LYS A 65 -5.98 -7.00 1.59
CA LYS A 65 -6.09 -6.86 3.06
C LYS A 65 -6.78 -5.57 3.48
N LEU A 66 -6.59 -4.49 2.72
CA LEU A 66 -7.25 -3.22 3.00
C LEU A 66 -8.75 -3.30 2.70
N GLN A 67 -9.16 -3.93 1.60
CA GLN A 67 -10.57 -4.15 1.29
C GLN A 67 -11.29 -5.00 2.35
N GLU A 68 -10.61 -6.01 2.90
CA GLU A 68 -11.15 -6.81 4.01
C GLU A 68 -11.38 -5.99 5.29
N ARG A 69 -10.51 -5.01 5.55
CA ARG A 69 -10.57 -4.16 6.77
C ARG A 69 -11.41 -2.91 6.59
N VAL A 70 -11.48 -2.38 5.38
CA VAL A 70 -12.17 -1.14 5.01
C VAL A 70 -13.06 -1.43 3.80
N PRO A 71 -14.28 -1.96 4.04
CA PRO A 71 -15.23 -2.22 2.96
C PRO A 71 -15.54 -0.93 2.18
N GLY A 72 -15.54 -1.00 0.85
CA GLY A 72 -15.82 0.13 -0.04
C GLY A 72 -14.63 1.06 -0.32
N LEU A 73 -13.40 0.63 0.00
CA LEU A 73 -12.18 1.42 -0.22
C LEU A 73 -11.79 1.59 -1.71
N LEU A 74 -12.16 0.66 -2.58
CA LEU A 74 -11.72 0.60 -3.99
C LEU A 74 -12.89 0.28 -4.93
N ASP A 75 -14.09 0.80 -4.63
CA ASP A 75 -15.30 0.61 -5.44
C ASP A 75 -15.37 1.56 -6.65
#